data_AF-A0A4P7YWD3-F1
#
_entry.id   AF-A0A4P7YWD3-F1
#
_cell.length_a   1.000
_cell.length_b   1.000
_cell.length_c   1.000
_cell.angle_alpha   90.00
_cell.angle_beta   90.00
_cell.angle_gamma   90.00
#
_symmetry.space_group_name_H-M   'P 1'
#
loop_
_entity.id
_entity.type
_entity.pdbx_description
1 polymer ?
#
loop_
_entity_poly.entity_id
_entity_poly.type
_entity_poly.pdbx_seq_one_letter_code
_entity_poly.pdbx_strand_id
1 'polypeptide(L)' 'MTRGGRYTIGPKGSEVQVGDYREALATLSRMRRPSWRRPNAQGHWGLVTGTDWVRRTANELGL' A
#
# COMPACT_ATOMS: atom_id res chain seq x y z
N MET A 1 14.51 -12.39 -11.68
CA MET A 1 13.77 -12.31 -10.39
C MET A 1 12.72 -11.21 -10.48
N THR A 2 11.54 -11.51 -10.99
CA THR A 2 10.39 -10.62 -10.94
C THR A 2 9.95 -10.52 -9.48
N ARG A 3 10.40 -9.48 -8.77
CA ARG A 3 10.05 -9.17 -7.38
C ARG A 3 8.57 -8.71 -7.22
N GLY A 4 7.74 -8.90 -8.24
CA GLY A 4 6.34 -8.49 -8.28
C GLY A 4 5.44 -9.62 -7.82
N GLY A 5 5.12 -9.63 -6.53
CA GLY A 5 4.15 -10.60 -6.00
C GLY A 5 3.88 -10.50 -4.51
N ARG A 6 4.53 -9.55 -3.81
CA ARG A 6 4.26 -9.29 -2.40
C ARG A 6 4.12 -7.80 -2.15
N TYR A 7 3.13 -7.44 -1.35
CA TYR A 7 2.85 -6.11 -0.86
C TYR A 7 3.48 -5.94 0.51
N THR A 8 4.28 -4.90 0.70
CA THR A 8 4.84 -4.55 2.00
C THR A 8 3.98 -3.48 2.65
N ILE A 9 3.27 -3.83 3.72
CA ILE A 9 2.29 -2.99 4.43
C ILE A 9 2.78 -2.80 5.88
N GLY A 10 2.62 -1.61 6.45
CA GLY A 10 2.95 -1.31 7.83
C GLY A 10 3.95 -0.16 7.98
N PRO A 11 4.02 0.43 9.19
CA PRO A 11 4.95 1.50 9.46
C PRO A 11 6.39 0.98 9.46
N LYS A 12 7.36 1.89 9.30
CA LYS A 12 8.79 1.56 9.35
C LYS A 12 9.11 0.77 10.62
N GLY A 13 9.65 -0.44 10.47
CA GLY A 13 10.02 -1.33 11.58
C GLY A 13 8.94 -2.33 12.02
N SER A 14 7.72 -2.25 11.47
CA SER A 14 6.65 -3.24 11.69
C SER A 14 5.99 -3.62 10.36
N GLU A 15 6.81 -3.71 9.32
CA GLU A 15 6.37 -4.00 7.96
C GLU A 15 6.08 -5.50 7.80
N VAL A 16 4.91 -5.84 7.25
CA VAL A 16 4.52 -7.21 6.90
C VAL A 16 4.49 -7.36 5.39
N GLN A 17 4.93 -8.52 4.90
CA GLN A 17 4.85 -8.88 3.49
C GLN A 17 3.65 -9.79 3.25
N VAL A 18 2.74 -9.35 2.39
CA VAL A 18 1.50 -10.06 2.07
C VAL A 18 1.51 -10.42 0.59
N GLY A 19 1.27 -11.70 0.25
CA GLY A 19 1.27 -12.16 -1.14
C GLY A 19 -0.01 -11.83 -1.90
N ASP A 20 -1.14 -11.73 -1.19
CA ASP A 20 -2.44 -11.47 -1.78
C ASP A 20 -2.82 -9.99 -1.71
N TYR A 21 -3.39 -9.48 -2.81
CA TYR A 21 -3.81 -8.07 -2.89
C TYR A 21 -4.94 -7.74 -1.92
N ARG A 22 -5.95 -8.61 -1.80
CA ARG A 22 -7.14 -8.35 -0.97
C ARG A 22 -6.77 -8.39 0.51
N GLU A 23 -5.92 -9.34 0.91
CA GLU A 23 -5.38 -9.42 2.27
C GLU A 23 -4.53 -8.20 2.61
N ALA A 24 -3.68 -7.75 1.68
CA ALA A 24 -2.87 -6.54 1.86
C ALA A 24 -3.76 -5.30 2.04
N LEU A 25 -4.78 -5.14 1.20
CA LEU A 25 -5.72 -4.03 1.26
C LEU A 25 -6.58 -4.07 2.54
N ALA A 26 -7.04 -5.25 2.96
CA ALA A 26 -7.78 -5.42 4.20
C ALA A 26 -6.93 -5.07 5.42
N THR A 27 -5.66 -5.47 5.41
CA THR A 27 -4.70 -5.13 6.48
C THR A 27 -4.42 -3.64 6.51
N LEU A 28 -4.17 -3.03 5.33
CA LEU A 28 -3.90 -1.60 5.19
C LEU A 28 -5.08 -0.74 5.65
N SER A 29 -6.31 -1.09 5.27
CA SER A 29 -7.52 -0.32 5.62
C SER A 29 -7.87 -0.37 7.11
N ARG A 30 -7.40 -1.38 7.85
CA ARG A 30 -7.55 -1.48 9.30
C ARG A 30 -6.51 -0.67 10.09
N MET A 31 -5.46 -0.17 9.42
CA MET A 31 -4.43 0.62 10.09
C MET A 31 -4.93 2.04 10.38
N ARG A 32 -4.67 2.52 11.60
CA ARG A 32 -4.92 3.93 11.97
C ARG A 32 -4.16 4.91 11.09
N ARG A 33 -2.94 4.54 10.68
CA ARG A 33 -2.08 5.28 9.73
C ARG A 33 -1.61 4.32 8.64
N PRO A 34 -2.38 4.16 7.55
CA PRO A 34 -2.06 3.20 6.51
C PRO A 34 -0.68 3.50 5.93
N SER A 35 0.18 2.48 5.89
CA SER A 35 1.56 2.63 5.45
C SER A 35 1.89 1.48 4.50
N TRP A 36 2.55 1.75 3.37
CA TRP A 36 2.95 0.71 2.42
C TRP A 36 4.19 1.11 1.64
N ARG A 37 4.91 0.14 1.07
CA ARG A 37 6.02 0.45 0.16
C ARG A 37 5.60 0.42 -1.31
N ARG A 38 6.12 1.38 -2.07
CA ARG A 38 5.94 1.49 -3.51
C ARG A 38 7.30 1.71 -4.18
N PRO A 39 7.59 1.09 -5.34
CA PRO A 39 8.74 1.48 -6.16
C PRO A 39 8.61 2.93 -6.63
N ASN A 40 9.69 3.70 -6.52
CA ASN A 40 9.81 5.04 -7.07
C ASN A 40 10.51 5.02 -8.43
N ALA A 41 10.58 6.17 -9.11
CA ALA A 41 11.20 6.30 -10.44
C ALA A 41 12.70 5.93 -10.45
N GLN A 42 13.37 5.95 -9.30
CA GLN A 42 14.77 5.57 -9.12
C GLN A 42 14.94 4.08 -8.79
N GLY A 43 13.86 3.28 -8.76
CA GLY A 43 13.89 1.86 -8.42
C GLY A 43 13.99 1.55 -6.92
N HIS A 44 13.98 2.56 -6.06
CA HIS A 44 13.95 2.39 -4.61
C HIS A 44 12.51 2.21 -4.11
N TRP A 45 12.35 1.49 -3.01
CA TRP A 45 11.05 1.26 -2.39
C TRP A 45 10.82 2.27 -1.25
N GLY A 46 10.11 3.35 -1.58
CA GLY A 46 9.74 4.39 -0.63
C GLY A 46 8.56 3.96 0.24
N LEU A 47 8.60 4.32 1.52
CA LEU A 47 7.46 4.17 2.42
C LEU A 47 6.48 5.31 2.16
N VAL A 48 5.26 4.95 1.78
CA VAL A 48 4.12 5.87 1.68
C VAL A 48 3.31 5.73 2.95
N THR A 49 2.89 6.85 3.52
CA THR A 49 1.95 6.90 4.64
C THR A 49 0.73 7.68 4.18
N GLY A 50 -0.43 7.01 4.16
CA GLY A 50 -1.70 7.67 3.93
C GLY A 50 -2.13 8.45 5.16
N THR A 51 -2.72 9.61 4.93
CA THR A 51 -3.28 10.47 5.98
C THR A 51 -4.74 10.14 6.24
N ASP A 52 -5.55 10.03 5.19
CA ASP A 52 -7.00 9.84 5.27
C ASP A 52 -7.52 8.87 4.21
N TRP A 53 -8.59 8.15 4.56
CA TRP A 53 -9.37 7.36 3.64
C TRP A 53 -10.56 8.17 3.14
N VAL A 54 -10.55 8.51 1.85
CA VAL A 54 -11.66 9.23 1.21
C VAL A 54 -12.36 8.26 0.27
N ARG A 55 -13.67 8.06 0.46
CA ARG A 55 -14.47 7.34 -0.55
C ARG A 55 -14.60 8.24 -1.77
N ARG A 56 -14.28 7.67 -2.93
CA ARG A 56 -14.45 8.30 -4.24
C ARG A 56 -15.29 7.38 -5.11
N THR A 57 -16.16 7.98 -5.91
CA THR A 57 -16.90 7.29 -6.98
C THR A 57 -15.96 7.05 -8.18
N ALA A 58 -16.30 6.09 -9.05
CA ALA A 58 -15.52 5.84 -10.27
C ALA A 58 -15.42 7.10 -11.15
N ASN A 59 -16.54 7.83 -11.27
CA ASN A 59 -16.60 9.09 -12.00
C ASN A 59 -15.62 10.15 -11.46
N GLU A 60 -15.49 10.28 -10.14
CA GLU A 60 -14.51 11.20 -9.53
C GLU A 60 -13.05 10.80 -9.80
N LEU A 61 -12.80 9.54 -10.12
CA LEU A 61 -11.47 9.02 -10.45
C LEU A 61 -11.19 9.03 -11.96
N GLY A 62 -12.16 9.43 -12.78
CA GLY A 62 -12.06 9.36 -14.25
C GLY A 62 -11.99 7.93 -14.79
N LEU A 63 -12.57 6.97 -14.05
CA LEU A 63 -12.65 5.55 -14.40
C LEU A 63 -14.05 5.18 -14.91
#